data_AF-A0A924QM84-F1
#
_entry.id   AF-A0A924QM84-F1
#
_cell.length_a   1.000
_cell.length_b   1.000
_cell.length_c   1.000
_cell.angle_alpha   90.00
_cell.angle_beta   90.00
_cell.angle_gamma   90.00
#
_symmetry.space_group_name_H-M   'P 1'
#
loop_
_entity.id
_entity.type
_entity.pdbx_description
1 polymer ?
#
loop_
_entity_poly.entity_id
_entity_poly.type
_entity_poly.pdbx_seq_one_letter_code
_entity_poly.pdbx_strand_id
1 'polypeptide(L)'
;QVGRLMDEGQDAPEMISLIKRNSCGKALDIARMARDMHGGNGIHDEYHVIRHMINLETVNTYEGTHDVHALILGRAQTGLQAFY
;
A
#
# COMPACT_ATOMS: atom_id res chain seq x y z
N GLN A 1 -2.21 -5.68 14.28
CA GLN A 1 -2.11 -4.94 15.56
C GLN A 1 -2.99 -3.70 15.54
N VAL A 2 -2.91 -2.79 14.55
CA VAL A 2 -3.79 -1.60 14.49
C VAL A 2 -5.29 -1.92 14.48
N GLY A 3 -5.74 -2.99 13.82
CA GLY A 3 -7.15 -3.39 13.89
C GLY A 3 -7.67 -3.58 15.32
N ARG A 4 -6.84 -4.12 16.24
CA ARG A 4 -7.21 -4.24 17.66
C ARG A 4 -7.24 -2.90 18.37
N LEU A 5 -6.29 -2.01 18.05
CA LEU A 5 -6.30 -0.64 18.58
C LEU A 5 -7.53 0.15 18.12
N MET A 6 -8.00 -0.09 16.88
CA MET A 6 -9.26 0.48 16.39
C MET A 6 -10.47 -0.04 17.18
N ASP A 7 -10.52 -1.35 17.45
CA ASP A 7 -11.58 -1.94 18.28
C ASP A 7 -11.58 -1.37 19.71
N GLU A 8 -10.41 -1.02 20.23
CA GLU A 8 -10.21 -0.40 21.55
C GLU A 8 -10.39 1.13 21.54
N GLY A 9 -10.60 1.76 20.38
CA GLY A 9 -10.72 3.21 20.22
C GLY A 9 -9.42 3.98 20.50
N GLN A 10 -8.28 3.32 20.34
CA GLN A 10 -6.92 3.84 20.61
C GLN A 10 -6.10 4.05 19.33
N ASP A 11 -6.72 3.94 18.15
CA ASP A 11 -6.04 4.19 16.89
C ASP A 11 -5.79 5.68 16.64
N ALA A 12 -4.76 5.96 15.84
CA ALA A 12 -4.47 7.30 15.34
C ALA A 12 -4.41 7.27 13.80
N PRO A 13 -4.82 8.35 13.10
CA PRO A 13 -4.79 8.41 11.63
C PRO A 13 -3.43 8.08 11.00
N GLU A 14 -2.34 8.41 11.69
CA GLU A 14 -0.97 8.10 11.29
C GLU A 14 -0.70 6.59 11.26
N MET A 15 -1.32 5.82 12.16
CA MET A 15 -1.18 4.36 12.19
C MET A 15 -1.82 3.71 10.95
N ILE A 16 -2.97 4.22 10.52
CA ILE A 16 -3.64 3.79 9.28
C ILE A 16 -2.77 4.15 8.08
N SER A 17 -2.23 5.37 8.04
CA SER A 17 -1.31 5.80 6.97
C SER A 17 -0.08 4.90 6.84
N LEU A 18 0.51 4.49 7.96
CA LEU A 18 1.64 3.58 7.99
C LEU A 18 1.29 2.21 7.40
N ILE A 19 0.18 1.62 7.84
CA ILE A 19 -0.23 0.29 7.38
C ILE A 19 -0.66 0.31 5.92
N LYS A 20 -1.47 1.28 5.49
CA LYS A 20 -1.91 1.40 4.10
C LYS A 20 -0.70 1.49 3.17
N ARG A 21 0.21 2.44 3.45
CA ARG A 21 1.44 2.63 2.68
C ARG A 21 2.27 1.35 2.56
N ASN A 22 2.54 0.70 3.70
CA ASN A 22 3.38 -0.50 3.74
C ASN A 22 2.72 -1.69 3.04
N SER A 23 1.44 -1.96 3.33
CA SER A 23 0.75 -3.15 2.83
C SER A 23 0.47 -3.05 1.34
N CYS A 24 0.01 -1.89 0.85
CA CYS A 24 -0.22 -1.69 -0.58
C CYS A 24 1.07 -1.79 -1.40
N GLY A 25 2.14 -1.11 -0.95
CA GLY A 25 3.44 -1.16 -1.63
C GLY A 25 4.01 -2.58 -1.67
N LYS A 26 4.06 -3.26 -0.52
CA LYS A 26 4.55 -4.65 -0.46
C LYS A 26 3.70 -5.62 -1.26
N ALA A 27 2.38 -5.50 -1.23
CA ALA A 27 1.50 -6.36 -2.00
C ALA A 27 1.75 -6.20 -3.50
N LEU A 28 1.92 -4.97 -3.98
CA LEU A 28 2.24 -4.69 -5.38
C LEU A 28 3.60 -5.28 -5.78
N ASP A 29 4.64 -5.10 -4.96
CA ASP A 29 5.96 -5.69 -5.22
C ASP A 29 5.93 -7.22 -5.26
N ILE A 30 5.19 -7.84 -4.34
CA ILE A 30 4.96 -9.29 -4.32
C ILE A 30 4.21 -9.73 -5.58
N ALA A 31 3.19 -9.00 -6.02
CA ALA A 31 2.43 -9.33 -7.22
C ALA A 31 3.29 -9.23 -8.49
N ARG A 32 4.16 -8.22 -8.59
CA ARG A 32 5.14 -8.08 -9.67
C ARG A 32 6.12 -9.26 -9.69
N MET A 33 6.68 -9.62 -8.53
CA MET A 33 7.55 -10.80 -8.42
C MET A 33 6.82 -12.10 -8.82
N ALA A 34 5.58 -12.28 -8.36
CA ALA A 34 4.76 -13.42 -8.74
C ALA A 34 4.51 -13.48 -10.25
N ARG A 35 4.20 -12.33 -10.86
CA ARG A 35 4.08 -12.21 -12.32
C ARG A 35 5.39 -12.62 -13.01
N ASP A 36 6.53 -12.11 -12.56
CA ASP A 36 7.82 -12.40 -13.20
C ASP A 36 8.18 -13.90 -13.16
N MET A 37 7.90 -14.57 -12.04
CA MET A 37 8.09 -16.02 -11.91
C MET A 37 7.29 -16.84 -12.94
N HIS A 38 6.17 -16.32 -13.45
CA HIS A 38 5.35 -17.00 -14.46
C HIS A 38 5.83 -16.74 -15.91
N GLY A 39 6.84 -15.91 -16.15
CA GLY A 39 7.38 -15.65 -17.48
C GLY A 39 6.29 -15.23 -18.48
N GLY A 40 6.23 -15.85 -19.67
CA GLY A 40 5.18 -15.59 -20.66
C GLY A 40 3.78 -15.95 -20.18
N ASN A 41 3.63 -16.97 -19.34
CA ASN A 41 2.31 -17.36 -18.80
C ASN A 41 1.74 -16.30 -17.86
N GLY A 42 2.62 -15.49 -17.27
CA GLY A 42 2.22 -14.44 -16.36
C GLY A 42 1.38 -13.34 -17.00
N ILE A 43 1.39 -13.17 -18.34
CA ILE A 43 0.50 -12.19 -19.03
C ILE A 43 -0.84 -12.80 -19.46
N HIS A 44 -1.01 -14.11 -19.36
CA HIS A 44 -2.26 -14.77 -19.73
C HIS A 44 -3.33 -14.55 -18.66
N ASP A 45 -4.57 -14.27 -19.08
CA ASP A 45 -5.70 -14.04 -18.16
C ASP A 45 -6.07 -15.30 -17.34
N GLU A 46 -5.71 -16.48 -17.86
CA GLU A 46 -5.82 -17.76 -17.14
C GLU A 46 -5.01 -17.77 -15.83
N TYR A 47 -3.95 -16.96 -15.74
CA TYR A 47 -3.15 -16.78 -14.53
C TYR A 47 -3.50 -15.46 -13.87
N HIS A 48 -4.19 -15.54 -12.75
CA HIS A 48 -4.71 -14.38 -12.03
C HIS A 48 -3.65 -13.37 -11.53
N VAL A 49 -2.36 -13.71 -11.60
CA VAL A 49 -1.26 -12.85 -11.16
C VAL A 49 -1.26 -11.48 -11.84
N ILE A 50 -1.53 -11.41 -13.15
CA ILE A 50 -1.57 -10.12 -13.86
C ILE A 50 -2.76 -9.27 -13.44
N ARG A 51 -3.93 -9.89 -13.27
CA ARG A 51 -5.15 -9.22 -12.79
C ARG A 51 -4.92 -8.63 -11.40
N HIS A 52 -4.32 -9.39 -10.48
CA HIS A 52 -4.02 -8.90 -9.14
C HIS A 52 -2.96 -7.79 -9.14
N MET A 53 -1.92 -7.90 -9.95
CA MET A 53 -0.90 -6.86 -10.09
C MET A 53 -1.52 -5.53 -10.55
N ILE A 54 -2.35 -5.54 -11.60
CA ILE A 54 -3.01 -4.34 -12.12
C ILE A 54 -3.99 -3.74 -11.10
N ASN A 55 -4.76 -4.58 -10.40
CA ASN A 55 -5.62 -4.09 -9.32
C ASN A 55 -4.80 -3.40 -8.22
N LEU A 56 -3.63 -3.95 -7.88
CA LEU A 56 -2.76 -3.39 -6.85
C LEU A 56 -2.07 -2.09 -7.26
N GLU A 57 -1.81 -1.86 -8.55
CA GLU A 57 -1.37 -0.53 -9.04
C GLU A 57 -2.40 0.56 -8.70
N THR A 58 -3.69 0.23 -8.91
CA THR A 58 -4.79 1.12 -8.57
C THR A 58 -4.87 1.34 -7.06
N VAL A 59 -4.83 0.26 -6.26
CA VAL A 59 -4.84 0.30 -4.78
C VAL A 59 -3.69 1.09 -4.19
N ASN A 60 -2.52 1.04 -4.80
CA ASN A 60 -1.36 1.80 -4.33
C ASN A 60 -1.54 3.32 -4.55
N THR A 61 -2.43 3.72 -5.45
CA THR A 61 -2.63 5.11 -5.87
C THR A 61 -3.87 5.75 -5.25
N TYR A 62 -5.00 5.03 -5.17
CA TYR A 62 -6.23 5.57 -4.59
C TYR A 62 -6.15 5.67 -3.05
N GLU A 63 -6.99 6.53 -2.44
CA GLU A 63 -7.05 6.77 -0.98
C GLU A 63 -5.72 7.21 -0.34
N GLY A 64 -5.00 8.09 -1.02
CA GLY A 64 -3.70 8.61 -0.56
C GLY A 64 -2.55 7.82 -1.17
N THR A 65 -1.73 8.49 -1.98
CA THR A 65 -0.59 7.84 -2.62
C THR A 65 0.45 7.43 -1.60
N HIS A 66 1.33 6.51 -2.00
CA HIS A 66 2.46 6.08 -1.19
C HIS A 66 3.31 7.25 -0.64
N ASP A 67 3.46 8.32 -1.44
CA ASP A 67 4.21 9.52 -1.06
C ASP A 67 3.42 10.44 -0.14
N VAL A 68 2.11 10.60 -0.38
CA VAL A 68 1.23 11.37 0.51
C VAL A 68 1.28 10.78 1.93
N HIS A 69 1.18 9.46 2.08
CA HIS A 69 1.31 8.84 3.40
C HIS A 69 2.71 9.00 4.01
N ALA A 70 3.78 9.00 3.20
CA ALA A 70 5.13 9.28 3.70
C ALA A 70 5.21 10.69 4.29
N LEU A 71 4.62 11.68 3.63
CA LEU A 71 4.58 13.06 4.11
C LEU A 71 3.70 13.23 5.36
N ILE A 72 2.59 12.48 5.49
CA ILE A 72 1.76 12.48 6.72
C ILE A 72 2.61 12.01 7.90
N LEU A 73 3.32 10.90 7.72
CA LEU A 73 4.20 10.33 8.75
C LEU A 73 5.38 11.25 9.05
N GLY A 74 5.95 11.90 8.03
CA GLY A 74 7.03 12.88 8.19
C GLY A 74 6.59 14.07 9.03
N ARG A 75 5.39 14.61 8.77
CA ARG A 75 4.80 15.67 9.59
C ARG A 75 4.56 15.21 11.03
N ALA A 76 4.06 13.99 11.24
CA ALA A 76 3.83 13.45 12.58
C ALA A 76 5.13 13.29 13.40
N GLN A 77 6.24 12.97 12.74
CA GLN A 77 7.55 12.82 13.41
C GLN A 77 8.25 14.15 13.66
N THR A 78 8.12 15.12 12.74
CA THR A 78 8.91 16.35 12.77
C THR A 78 8.13 17.58 13.21
N GLY A 79 6.80 17.54 13.20
CA GLY A 79 5.93 18.71 13.37
C GLY A 79 5.93 19.68 12.19
N LEU A 80 6.67 19.39 11.11
CA LEU A 80 6.83 20.25 9.95
C LEU A 80 6.04 19.69 8.76
N GLN A 81 5.22 20.54 8.11
CA GLN A 81 4.55 20.12 6.88
C GLN A 81 5.51 20.17 5.68
N ALA A 82 5.36 19.20 4.78
CA ALA A 82 6.01 19.17 3.48
C ALA A 82 5.00 18.86 2.34
N PHE A 83 3.71 19.00 2.65
CA PHE A 83 2.68 19.31 1.65
C PHE A 83 2.77 20.82 1.44
N TYR A 84 2.70 21.26 0.20
CA TYR A 84 2.83 22.66 -0.22
C TYR A 84 2.03 23.66 0.64
#